data_AF-A0AA88W845-F1
#
_entry.id   AF-A0AA88W845-F1
#
_cell.length_a   1.000
_cell.length_b   1.000
_cell.length_c   1.000
_cell.angle_alpha   90.00
_cell.angle_beta   90.00
_cell.angle_gamma   90.00
#
_symmetry.space_group_name_H-M   'P 1'
#
loop_
_entity.id
_entity.type
_entity.pdbx_description
1 polymer ?
#
loop_
_entity_poly.entity_id
_entity_poly.type
_entity_poly.pdbx_seq_one_letter_code
_entity_poly.pdbx_strand_id
1 'polypeptide(L)'
;MGSPHCCLLLVFLLAPVILFNLVRPSVKDEATQALIKKLCHQTADYAYCSDVFNQHLPSPTTDVVGLTQVAVSQSLLHASNTSILIHKLMGAETEETKRDIYKICQEGYSVVMDLFVQADLSLAKRDYKDMVDGVSKSQRPVNDCGSKAQIDGQAGQLSEMNRQMGVLVNMALKLILQTSIKYMPLCLLISPDIGNC
;
A
#
# COMPACT_ATOMS: atom_id res chain seq x y z
N MET A 1 23.72 -59.44 -7.25
CA MET A 1 22.28 -59.08 -7.19
C MET A 1 22.13 -57.98 -6.15
N GLY A 2 22.21 -56.71 -6.58
CA GLY A 2 22.07 -55.56 -5.68
C GLY A 2 20.59 -55.29 -5.41
N SER A 3 20.20 -55.23 -4.14
CA SER A 3 18.80 -55.06 -3.73
C SER A 3 18.24 -53.70 -4.19
N PRO A 4 17.13 -53.66 -4.96
CA PRO A 4 16.51 -52.42 -5.45
C PRO A 4 15.85 -51.59 -4.34
N HIS A 5 15.75 -52.16 -3.13
CA HIS A 5 15.12 -51.55 -1.95
C HIS A 5 15.90 -50.37 -1.37
N CYS A 6 17.21 -50.24 -1.66
CA CYS A 6 18.05 -49.19 -1.07
C CYS A 6 17.80 -47.81 -1.70
N CYS A 7 17.55 -47.73 -3.01
CA CYS A 7 17.23 -46.48 -3.70
C CYS A 7 15.84 -45.95 -3.34
N LEU A 8 14.85 -46.85 -3.18
CA LEU A 8 13.48 -46.47 -2.82
C LEU A 8 13.39 -45.85 -1.41
N LEU A 9 14.17 -46.35 -0.44
CA LEU A 9 14.22 -45.79 0.91
C LEU A 9 14.86 -44.39 0.95
N LEU A 10 15.87 -44.13 0.13
CA LEU A 10 16.50 -42.81 0.01
C LEU A 10 15.55 -41.75 -0.58
N VAL A 11 14.72 -42.12 -1.57
CA VAL A 11 13.74 -41.22 -2.17
C VAL A 11 12.60 -40.90 -1.19
N PHE A 12 12.11 -41.89 -0.43
CA PHE A 12 11.06 -41.69 0.58
C PHE A 12 11.49 -40.82 1.76
N LEU A 13 12.77 -40.81 2.13
CA LEU A 13 13.29 -39.98 3.23
C LEU A 13 13.58 -38.54 2.81
N LEU A 14 13.96 -38.30 1.55
CA LEU A 14 14.31 -36.96 1.06
C LEU A 14 13.09 -36.18 0.54
N ALA A 15 12.06 -36.86 0.01
CA ALA A 15 10.83 -36.23 -0.47
C ALA A 15 10.11 -35.36 0.58
N PRO A 16 9.89 -35.79 1.85
CA PRO A 16 9.25 -34.95 2.85
C PRO A 16 10.12 -33.76 3.28
N VAL A 17 11.47 -33.90 3.27
CA VAL A 17 12.39 -32.79 3.60
C VAL A 17 12.37 -31.71 2.51
N ILE A 18 12.29 -32.11 1.24
CA ILE A 18 12.18 -31.17 0.12
C ILE A 18 10.82 -30.46 0.15
N LEU A 19 9.73 -31.18 0.43
CA LEU A 19 8.39 -30.59 0.58
C LEU A 19 8.33 -29.59 1.76
N PHE A 20 8.97 -29.91 2.89
CA PHE A 20 8.99 -29.06 4.08
C PHE A 20 9.82 -27.78 3.91
N ASN A 21 10.86 -27.80 3.06
CA ASN A 21 11.63 -26.59 2.74
C ASN A 21 10.94 -25.70 1.70
N LEU A 22 10.10 -26.25 0.83
CA LEU A 22 9.27 -25.48 -0.11
C LEU A 22 8.06 -24.83 0.58
N VAL A 23 7.58 -25.41 1.69
CA VAL A 23 6.48 -24.89 2.51
C VAL A 23 7.02 -24.41 3.86
N ARG A 24 8.08 -23.61 3.88
CA ARG A 24 8.28 -22.75 5.04
C ARG A 24 7.26 -21.63 4.92
N PRO A 25 6.21 -21.56 5.76
CA PRO A 25 5.48 -20.31 5.89
C PRO A 25 6.54 -19.25 6.18
N SER A 26 6.50 -18.15 5.43
CA SER A 26 7.28 -16.95 5.75
C SER A 26 6.86 -16.54 7.16
N VAL A 27 7.56 -17.05 8.18
CA VAL A 27 7.36 -16.64 9.56
C VAL A 27 7.85 -15.22 9.59
N LYS A 28 6.90 -14.30 9.45
CA LYS A 28 7.16 -12.87 9.46
C LYS A 28 7.84 -12.56 10.79
N ASP A 29 8.93 -11.81 10.71
CA ASP A 29 9.67 -11.42 11.90
C ASP A 29 8.74 -10.65 12.86
N GLU A 30 8.89 -10.92 14.16
CA GLU A 30 8.05 -10.35 15.20
C GLU A 30 8.09 -8.82 15.20
N ALA A 31 9.24 -8.22 14.90
CA ALA A 31 9.38 -6.77 14.82
C ALA A 31 8.60 -6.17 13.64
N THR A 32 8.67 -6.80 12.47
CA THR A 32 7.89 -6.42 11.28
C THR A 32 6.39 -6.52 11.57
N GLN A 33 5.94 -7.59 12.22
CA GLN A 33 4.54 -7.76 12.60
C GLN A 33 4.07 -6.73 13.63
N ALA A 34 4.89 -6.44 14.63
CA ALA A 34 4.60 -5.40 15.62
C ALA A 34 4.44 -4.02 14.96
N LEU A 35 5.30 -3.70 13.98
CA LEU A 35 5.22 -2.46 13.21
C LEU A 35 3.93 -2.37 12.39
N ILE A 36 3.59 -3.44 11.64
CA ILE A 36 2.33 -3.52 10.88
C ILE A 36 1.12 -3.35 11.80
N LYS A 37 1.08 -4.09 12.91
CA LYS A 37 -0.03 -4.01 13.88
C LYS A 37 -0.19 -2.59 14.41
N LYS A 38 0.89 -1.96 14.85
CA LYS A 38 0.88 -0.58 15.35
C LYS A 38 0.37 0.40 14.30
N LEU A 39 0.81 0.25 13.05
CA LEU A 39 0.37 1.09 11.93
C LEU A 39 -1.12 0.90 11.64
N CYS A 40 -1.56 -0.35 11.47
CA CYS A 40 -2.94 -0.66 11.06
C CYS A 40 -3.98 -0.27 12.11
N HIS A 41 -3.63 -0.27 13.40
CA HIS A 41 -4.50 0.26 14.45
C HIS A 41 -4.79 1.76 14.34
N GLN A 42 -4.00 2.49 13.54
CA GLN A 42 -4.20 3.92 13.32
C GLN A 42 -4.96 4.24 12.03
N THR A 43 -5.39 3.21 11.29
CA THR A 43 -6.15 3.34 10.05
C THR A 43 -7.64 3.10 10.30
N ALA A 44 -8.49 3.54 9.37
CA ALA A 44 -9.92 3.31 9.47
C ALA A 44 -10.33 1.84 9.25
N ASP A 45 -9.44 1.00 8.71
CA ASP A 45 -9.69 -0.41 8.42
C ASP A 45 -8.45 -1.26 8.71
N TYR A 46 -8.43 -1.80 9.94
CA TYR A 46 -7.34 -2.65 10.39
C TYR A 46 -7.18 -3.90 9.52
N ALA A 47 -8.29 -4.55 9.16
CA ALA A 47 -8.26 -5.82 8.45
C ALA A 47 -7.70 -5.63 7.04
N TYR A 48 -8.21 -4.64 6.32
CA TYR A 48 -7.69 -4.29 4.99
C TYR A 48 -6.21 -3.88 5.05
N CYS A 49 -5.82 -3.02 5.98
CA CYS A 49 -4.42 -2.62 6.15
C CYS A 49 -3.50 -3.82 6.41
N SER A 50 -3.91 -4.71 7.32
CA SER A 50 -3.16 -5.92 7.68
C SER A 50 -3.01 -6.85 6.48
N ASP A 51 -4.09 -7.05 5.71
CA ASP A 51 -4.10 -7.92 4.54
C ASP A 51 -3.18 -7.40 3.43
N VAL A 52 -3.20 -6.08 3.18
CA VAL A 52 -2.31 -5.44 2.20
C VAL A 52 -0.85 -5.78 2.50
N PHE A 53 -0.37 -5.56 3.73
CA PHE A 53 1.01 -5.93 4.06
C PHE A 53 1.21 -7.44 3.99
N ASN A 54 0.28 -8.21 4.55
CA ASN A 54 0.47 -9.64 4.70
C ASN A 54 0.64 -10.39 3.37
N GLN A 55 0.06 -9.85 2.30
CA GLN A 55 0.13 -10.40 0.95
C GLN A 55 1.32 -9.87 0.14
N HIS A 56 1.88 -8.70 0.49
CA HIS A 56 2.83 -7.97 -0.36
C HIS A 56 4.17 -7.65 0.29
N LEU A 57 4.48 -8.25 1.45
CA LEU A 57 5.82 -8.08 2.06
C LEU A 57 6.92 -8.60 1.12
N PRO A 58 8.00 -7.82 0.92
CA PRO A 58 9.13 -8.24 0.08
C PRO A 58 9.94 -9.39 0.72
N SER A 59 9.97 -9.43 2.05
CA SER A 59 10.67 -10.46 2.83
C SER A 59 10.03 -10.62 4.23
N PRO A 60 10.25 -11.76 4.92
CA PRO A 60 9.74 -11.97 6.27
C PRO A 60 10.18 -10.88 7.26
N THR A 61 11.38 -10.33 7.06
CA THR A 61 11.91 -9.17 7.79
C THR A 61 11.86 -7.96 6.87
N THR A 62 11.03 -6.98 7.20
CA THR A 62 10.85 -5.75 6.40
C THR A 62 10.83 -4.55 7.34
N ASP A 63 11.71 -3.58 7.10
CA ASP A 63 11.78 -2.37 7.92
C ASP A 63 10.76 -1.31 7.46
N VAL A 64 10.73 -0.17 8.14
CA VAL A 64 9.78 0.93 7.84
C VAL A 64 9.90 1.45 6.40
N VAL A 65 11.10 1.41 5.80
CA VAL A 65 11.30 1.85 4.41
C VAL A 65 10.68 0.83 3.46
N GLY A 66 10.90 -0.46 3.69
CA GLY A 66 10.25 -1.52 2.92
C GLY A 66 8.72 -1.50 3.04
N LEU A 67 8.18 -1.26 4.24
CA LEU A 67 6.74 -1.07 4.42
C LEU A 67 6.23 0.18 3.69
N THR A 68 7.00 1.28 3.71
CA THR A 68 6.66 2.50 2.95
C THR A 68 6.56 2.20 1.46
N GLN A 69 7.52 1.44 0.92
CA GLN A 69 7.50 1.01 -0.49
C GLN A 69 6.24 0.19 -0.81
N VAL A 70 5.89 -0.78 0.04
CA VAL A 70 4.65 -1.56 -0.13
C VAL A 70 3.42 -0.64 -0.15
N ALA A 71 3.29 0.27 0.81
CA ALA A 71 2.14 1.17 0.88
C ALA A 71 2.04 2.08 -0.36
N VAL A 72 3.17 2.63 -0.86
CA VAL A 72 3.22 3.47 -2.06
C VAL A 72 2.85 2.67 -3.31
N SER A 73 3.46 1.49 -3.52
CA SER A 73 3.17 0.64 -4.68
C SER A 73 1.72 0.17 -4.71
N GLN A 74 1.17 -0.24 -3.56
CA GLN A 74 -0.22 -0.68 -3.47
C GLN A 74 -1.20 0.49 -3.66
N SER A 75 -0.86 1.70 -3.19
CA SER A 75 -1.64 2.91 -3.48
C SER A 75 -1.70 3.21 -4.98
N LEU A 76 -0.56 3.11 -5.68
CA LEU A 76 -0.51 3.36 -7.12
C LEU A 76 -1.31 2.32 -7.91
N LEU A 77 -1.13 1.03 -7.59
CA LEU A 77 -1.87 -0.06 -8.22
C LEU A 77 -3.39 0.10 -8.00
N HIS A 78 -3.78 0.39 -6.76
CA HIS A 78 -5.19 0.57 -6.41
C HIS A 78 -5.80 1.78 -7.13
N ALA A 79 -5.11 2.92 -7.13
CA ALA A 79 -5.55 4.12 -7.87
C ALA A 79 -5.73 3.86 -9.37
N SER A 80 -4.79 3.14 -9.99
CA SER A 80 -4.88 2.72 -11.40
C SER A 80 -6.11 1.84 -11.64
N ASN A 81 -6.35 0.85 -10.79
CA ASN A 81 -7.51 -0.04 -10.90
C ASN A 81 -8.83 0.72 -10.70
N THR A 82 -8.87 1.67 -9.76
CA THR A 82 -10.04 2.51 -9.54
C THR A 82 -10.32 3.39 -10.76
N SER A 83 -9.28 3.98 -11.37
CA SER A 83 -9.43 4.77 -12.60
C SER A 83 -9.99 3.94 -13.76
N ILE A 84 -9.53 2.70 -13.93
CA ILE A 84 -10.09 1.77 -14.94
C ILE A 84 -11.58 1.51 -14.68
N LEU A 85 -11.96 1.27 -13.43
CA LEU A 85 -13.37 1.10 -13.06
C LEU A 85 -14.20 2.35 -13.37
N ILE A 86 -13.72 3.53 -12.98
CA ILE A 86 -14.40 4.81 -13.25
C ILE A 86 -14.62 5.00 -14.75
N HIS A 87 -13.60 4.74 -15.57
CA HIS A 87 -13.71 4.84 -17.02
C HIS A 87 -14.80 3.90 -17.58
N LYS A 88 -14.85 2.66 -17.09
CA LYS A 88 -15.89 1.69 -17.48
C LYS A 88 -17.29 2.14 -17.07
N LEU A 89 -17.45 2.61 -15.82
CA LEU A 89 -18.72 3.09 -15.31
C LEU A 89 -19.22 4.31 -16.10
N MET A 90 -18.33 5.25 -16.40
CA MET A 90 -18.63 6.43 -17.21
C MET A 90 -19.10 6.08 -18.63
N GLY A 91 -18.53 5.04 -19.25
CA GLY A 91 -18.91 4.59 -20.58
C GLY A 91 -20.25 3.85 -20.65
N ALA A 92 -20.70 3.28 -19.53
CA ALA A 92 -21.97 2.56 -19.42
C ALA A 92 -23.13 3.45 -18.93
N GLU A 93 -22.83 4.64 -18.43
CA GLU A 93 -23.80 5.52 -17.81
C GLU A 93 -24.53 6.40 -18.84
N THR A 94 -25.84 6.50 -18.70
CA THR A 94 -26.71 7.31 -19.57
C THR A 94 -27.10 8.64 -18.93
N GLU A 95 -27.13 8.69 -17.60
CA GLU A 95 -27.49 9.90 -16.84
C GLU A 95 -26.32 10.88 -16.83
N GLU A 96 -26.52 12.08 -17.38
CA GLU A 96 -25.46 13.09 -17.52
C GLU A 96 -24.86 13.51 -16.18
N THR A 97 -25.70 13.74 -15.17
CA THR A 97 -25.27 14.10 -13.80
C THR A 97 -24.32 13.05 -13.20
N LYS A 98 -24.56 11.77 -13.46
CA LYS A 98 -23.73 10.66 -12.98
C LYS A 98 -22.42 10.57 -13.76
N ARG A 99 -22.48 10.79 -15.08
CA ARG A 99 -21.27 10.88 -15.91
C ARG A 99 -20.36 12.01 -15.45
N ASP A 100 -20.90 13.15 -15.04
CA ASP A 100 -20.09 14.26 -14.53
C ASP A 100 -19.42 13.94 -13.20
N ILE A 101 -20.10 13.20 -12.31
CA ILE A 101 -19.47 12.66 -11.09
C ILE A 101 -18.29 11.75 -11.45
N TYR A 102 -18.44 10.86 -12.44
CA TYR A 102 -17.35 10.00 -12.88
C TYR A 102 -16.19 10.76 -13.52
N LYS A 103 -16.45 11.85 -14.26
CA LYS A 103 -15.37 12.71 -14.78
C LYS A 103 -14.55 13.33 -13.65
N ILE A 104 -15.22 13.86 -12.62
CA ILE A 104 -14.54 14.41 -11.43
C ILE A 104 -13.68 13.35 -10.74
N CYS A 105 -14.24 12.15 -10.54
CA CYS A 105 -13.48 11.02 -9.99
C CYS A 105 -12.29 10.66 -10.88
N GLN A 106 -12.46 10.61 -12.21
CA GLN A 106 -11.40 10.25 -13.14
C GLN A 106 -10.25 11.26 -13.11
N GLU A 107 -10.55 12.55 -13.12
CA GLU A 107 -9.55 13.62 -12.96
C GLU A 107 -8.85 13.52 -11.61
N GLY A 108 -9.61 13.31 -10.53
CA GLY A 108 -9.06 13.11 -9.20
C GLY A 108 -8.11 11.93 -9.11
N TYR A 109 -8.47 10.77 -9.65
CA TYR A 109 -7.61 9.58 -9.63
C TYR A 109 -6.39 9.72 -10.53
N SER A 110 -6.46 10.49 -11.63
CA SER A 110 -5.26 10.86 -12.39
C SER A 110 -4.27 11.64 -11.52
N VAL A 111 -4.74 12.64 -10.76
CA VAL A 111 -3.90 13.39 -9.82
C VAL A 111 -3.33 12.49 -8.73
N VAL A 112 -4.13 11.59 -8.17
CA VAL A 112 -3.68 10.62 -7.16
C VAL A 112 -2.54 9.77 -7.72
N MET A 113 -2.69 9.22 -8.93
CA MET A 113 -1.65 8.42 -9.57
C MET A 113 -0.35 9.20 -9.74
N ASP A 114 -0.41 10.43 -10.26
CA ASP A 114 0.77 11.28 -10.44
C ASP A 114 1.49 11.57 -9.12
N LEU A 115 0.73 11.82 -8.05
CA LEU A 115 1.29 12.05 -6.71
C LEU A 115 1.97 10.80 -6.14
N PHE A 116 1.41 9.60 -6.38
CA PHE A 116 2.05 8.35 -5.93
C PHE A 116 3.25 7.95 -6.78
N VAL A 117 3.27 8.26 -8.08
CA VAL A 117 4.48 8.14 -8.91
C VAL A 117 5.59 9.06 -8.39
N GLN A 118 5.26 10.31 -8.07
CA GLN A 118 6.21 11.24 -7.46
C GLN A 118 6.67 10.76 -6.09
N ALA A 119 5.78 10.21 -5.27
CA ALA A 119 6.15 9.64 -3.97
C ALA A 119 7.13 8.47 -4.11
N ASP A 120 6.95 7.60 -5.10
CA ASP A 120 7.87 6.50 -5.38
C ASP A 120 9.27 7.02 -5.80
N LEU A 121 9.31 8.03 -6.67
CA LEU A 121 10.54 8.71 -7.06
C LEU A 121 11.24 9.40 -5.87
N SER A 122 10.48 10.06 -5.01
CA SER A 122 11.01 10.70 -3.80
C SER A 122 11.47 9.67 -2.77
N LEU A 123 10.81 8.51 -2.66
CA LEU A 123 11.26 7.39 -1.82
C LEU A 123 12.64 6.89 -2.27
N ALA A 124 12.85 6.71 -3.57
CA ALA A 124 14.13 6.30 -4.14
C ALA A 124 15.25 7.31 -3.83
N LYS A 125 14.91 8.61 -3.78
CA LYS A 125 15.82 9.70 -3.41
C LYS A 125 15.96 9.92 -1.90
N ARG A 126 15.16 9.23 -1.08
CA ARG A 126 15.01 9.46 0.37
C ARG A 126 14.52 10.88 0.70
N ASP A 127 13.79 11.50 -0.21
CA ASP A 127 13.19 12.82 -0.01
C ASP A 127 11.83 12.69 0.68
N TYR A 128 11.86 12.39 1.98
CA TYR A 128 10.64 12.14 2.74
C TYR A 128 9.77 13.40 2.93
N LYS A 129 10.36 14.60 2.83
CA LYS A 129 9.62 15.86 2.90
C LYS A 129 8.69 16.00 1.69
N ASP A 130 9.22 15.81 0.49
CA ASP A 130 8.44 15.89 -0.74
C ASP A 130 7.42 14.73 -0.81
N MET A 131 7.77 13.55 -0.28
CA MET A 131 6.79 12.46 -0.14
C MET A 131 5.59 12.84 0.73
N VAL A 132 5.80 13.48 1.89
CA VAL A 132 4.68 13.90 2.76
C VAL A 132 3.81 14.92 2.04
N ASP A 133 4.42 15.93 1.42
CA ASP A 133 3.68 16.96 0.67
C ASP A 133 2.85 16.34 -0.47
N GLY A 134 3.48 15.50 -1.30
CA GLY A 134 2.81 14.82 -2.41
C GLY A 134 1.68 13.89 -1.96
N VAL A 135 1.93 12.97 -1.04
CA VAL A 135 0.91 12.01 -0.59
C VAL A 135 -0.22 12.71 0.18
N SER A 136 0.05 13.79 0.93
CA SER A 136 -1.01 14.51 1.65
C SER A 136 -2.02 15.16 0.69
N LYS A 137 -1.54 15.66 -0.45
CA LYS A 137 -2.38 16.26 -1.50
C LYS A 137 -3.32 15.26 -2.17
N SER A 138 -3.05 13.95 -2.08
CA SER A 138 -3.92 12.93 -2.66
C SER A 138 -5.21 12.73 -1.86
N GLN A 139 -5.30 13.22 -0.62
CA GLN A 139 -6.49 13.08 0.22
C GLN A 139 -7.70 13.81 -0.37
N ARG A 140 -7.49 15.04 -0.87
CA ARG A 140 -8.56 15.86 -1.44
C ARG A 140 -9.27 15.18 -2.62
N PRO A 141 -8.59 14.77 -3.70
CA PRO A 141 -9.26 14.11 -4.83
C PRO A 141 -9.95 12.79 -4.44
N VAL A 142 -9.38 12.02 -3.50
CA VAL A 142 -10.02 10.80 -2.96
C VAL A 142 -11.30 11.14 -2.21
N ASN A 143 -11.28 12.18 -1.36
CA ASN A 143 -12.46 12.60 -0.61
C ASN A 143 -13.54 13.17 -1.53
N ASP A 144 -13.17 13.99 -2.50
CA ASP A 144 -14.09 14.58 -3.47
C ASP A 144 -14.82 13.49 -4.27
N CYS A 145 -14.10 12.46 -4.75
CA CYS A 145 -14.72 11.32 -5.40
C CYS A 145 -15.65 10.54 -4.45
N GLY A 146 -15.21 10.27 -3.21
CA GLY A 146 -15.98 9.53 -2.22
C GLY A 146 -17.30 10.19 -1.84
N SER A 147 -17.27 11.50 -1.56
CA SER A 147 -18.48 12.27 -1.23
C SER A 147 -19.48 12.29 -2.39
N LYS A 148 -19.01 12.36 -3.65
CA LYS A 148 -19.88 12.36 -4.82
C LYS A 148 -20.45 10.98 -5.15
N ALA A 149 -19.65 9.92 -4.98
CA ALA A 149 -20.11 8.54 -5.17
C ALA A 149 -21.23 8.16 -4.17
N GLN A 150 -21.16 8.66 -2.93
CA GLN A 150 -22.21 8.45 -1.93
C GLN A 150 -23.52 9.16 -2.26
N ILE A 151 -23.45 10.38 -2.81
CA ILE A 151 -24.63 11.19 -3.18
C ILE A 151 -25.45 10.50 -4.29
N ASP A 152 -24.80 9.75 -5.17
CA ASP A 152 -25.46 9.07 -6.29
C ASP A 152 -26.00 7.66 -5.94
N GLY A 153 -25.93 7.27 -4.66
CA GLY A 153 -26.35 5.93 -4.23
C GLY A 153 -25.46 4.82 -4.76
N GLN A 154 -24.24 5.14 -5.21
CA GLN A 154 -23.25 4.15 -5.68
C GLN A 154 -22.61 3.41 -4.51
N ALA A 155 -23.43 2.79 -3.66
CA ALA A 155 -23.01 1.91 -2.57
C ALA A 155 -22.44 0.56 -3.09
N GLY A 156 -21.73 0.61 -4.22
CA GLY A 156 -21.13 -0.53 -4.90
C GLY A 156 -19.61 -0.47 -4.90
N GLN A 157 -19.01 -1.04 -5.94
CA GLN A 157 -17.57 -1.26 -6.04
C GLN A 157 -16.73 0.04 -5.98
N LEU A 158 -17.20 1.14 -6.59
CA LEU A 158 -16.45 2.41 -6.60
C LEU A 158 -16.32 3.01 -5.20
N SER A 159 -17.40 3.03 -4.41
CA SER A 159 -17.36 3.54 -3.04
C SER A 159 -16.39 2.74 -2.18
N GLU A 160 -16.38 1.41 -2.34
CA GLU A 160 -15.46 0.56 -1.59
C GLU A 160 -14.01 0.78 -2.01
N MET A 161 -13.73 0.82 -3.32
CA MET A 161 -12.39 1.13 -3.81
C MET A 161 -11.92 2.51 -3.34
N ASN A 162 -12.81 3.51 -3.30
CA ASN A 162 -12.47 4.84 -2.81
C ASN A 162 -12.16 4.86 -1.30
N ARG A 163 -12.96 4.13 -0.51
CA ARG A 163 -12.71 3.95 0.92
C ARG A 163 -11.35 3.30 1.18
N GLN A 164 -11.05 2.22 0.45
CA GLN A 164 -9.78 1.52 0.50
C GLN A 164 -8.61 2.41 0.10
N MET A 165 -8.78 3.26 -0.91
CA MET A 165 -7.77 4.26 -1.29
C MET A 165 -7.46 5.21 -0.13
N GLY A 166 -8.48 5.67 0.60
CA GLY A 166 -8.28 6.49 1.80
C GLY A 166 -7.45 5.79 2.88
N VAL A 167 -7.62 4.47 3.05
CA VAL A 167 -6.81 3.66 3.97
C VAL A 167 -5.35 3.57 3.49
N LEU A 168 -5.13 3.30 2.20
CA LEU A 168 -3.79 3.23 1.61
C LEU A 168 -3.02 4.56 1.72
N VAL A 169 -3.69 5.69 1.44
CA VAL A 169 -3.11 7.03 1.62
C VAL A 169 -2.71 7.26 3.08
N ASN A 170 -3.56 6.86 4.03
CA ASN A 170 -3.26 6.99 5.46
C ASN A 170 -2.09 6.11 5.90
N MET A 171 -2.02 4.87 5.40
CA MET A 171 -0.90 3.96 5.62
C MET A 171 0.42 4.58 5.13
N ALA A 172 0.44 5.07 3.89
CA ALA A 172 1.61 5.69 3.28
C ALA A 172 2.08 6.89 4.10
N LEU A 173 1.19 7.85 4.42
CA LEU A 173 1.55 9.03 5.21
C LEU A 173 2.18 8.70 6.56
N LYS A 174 1.57 7.77 7.30
CA LYS A 174 2.07 7.38 8.63
C LYS A 174 3.44 6.73 8.55
N LEU A 175 3.68 5.89 7.54
CA LEU A 175 4.97 5.25 7.31
C LEU A 175 6.04 6.25 6.87
N ILE A 176 5.70 7.20 6.00
CA ILE A 176 6.62 8.27 5.58
C ILE A 176 7.00 9.13 6.78
N LEU A 177 6.06 9.49 7.66
CA LEU A 177 6.34 10.25 8.88
C LEU A 177 7.24 9.47 9.84
N GLN A 178 7.00 8.18 10.04
CA GLN A 178 7.88 7.33 10.85
C GLN A 178 9.29 7.21 10.26
N THR A 179 9.38 7.11 8.94
CA THR A 179 10.66 7.08 8.22
C THR A 179 11.39 8.41 8.38
N SER A 180 10.69 9.53 8.24
CA SER A 180 11.24 10.88 8.44
C SER A 180 11.84 11.04 9.83
N ILE A 181 11.15 10.60 10.88
CA ILE A 181 11.65 10.66 12.28
C ILE A 181 12.90 9.79 12.46
N LYS A 182 12.91 8.57 11.89
CA LYS A 182 14.04 7.65 12.00
C LYS A 182 15.32 8.18 11.32
N TYR A 183 15.18 8.93 10.23
CA TYR A 183 16.30 9.46 9.45
C TYR A 183 16.53 10.96 9.66
N MET A 184 15.80 11.60 10.58
CA MET A 184 16.03 13.00 10.93
C MET A 184 17.40 13.11 11.62
N PRO A 185 18.33 13.96 11.13
CA PRO A 185 19.58 14.19 11.82
C PRO A 185 19.29 14.72 13.23
N LEU A 186 20.01 14.18 14.23
CA LEU A 186 19.80 14.49 15.65
C LEU A 186 19.82 16.00 15.94
N CYS A 187 20.56 16.78 15.15
CA CYS A 187 20.61 18.24 15.26
C CYS A 187 19.25 18.92 15.02
N LEU A 188 18.43 18.42 14.09
CA LEU A 188 17.08 18.97 13.85
C LEU A 188 16.07 18.60 14.94
N LEU A 189 16.34 17.54 15.73
CA LEU A 189 15.52 17.16 16.89
C LEU A 189 15.84 18.02 18.13
N ILE A 190 17.04 18.60 18.20
CA ILE A 190 17.54 19.36 19.36
C ILE A 190 17.42 20.88 19.14
N SER A 191 17.47 21.37 17.89
CA SER A 191 17.35 22.80 17.59
C SER A 191 16.70 23.04 16.23
N PRO A 192 15.36 23.19 16.17
CA PRO A 192 14.63 23.41 14.92
C PRO A 192 14.92 24.77 14.24
N ASP A 193 15.57 25.72 14.94
CA ASP A 193 15.83 27.08 14.47
C ASP A 193 17.20 27.30 13.82
N ILE A 194 18.11 26.33 13.87
CA ILE A 194 19.46 26.49 13.29
C ILE A 194 19.50 25.75 11.95
N GLY A 195 19.13 26.46 10.89
CA GLY A 195 19.02 25.96 9.52
C GLY A 195 20.34 25.55 8.84
N ASN A 196 21.39 25.23 9.60
CA ASN A 196 22.60 24.60 9.09
C ASN A 196 22.89 23.35 9.93
N CYS A 197 22.61 22.18 9.35
CA CYS A 197 23.29 20.93 9.69
C CYS A 197 24.52 20.78 8.80
#